data_AF-A0A946BFX6-F1
#
_entry.id   AF-A0A946BFX6-F1
#
_cell.length_a   1.000
_cell.length_b   1.000
_cell.length_c   1.000
_cell.angle_alpha   90.00
_cell.angle_beta   90.00
_cell.angle_gamma   90.00
#
_symmetry.space_group_name_H-M   'P 1'
#
loop_
_entity.id
_entity.type
_entity.pdbx_description
1 polymer ?
#
loop_
_entity_poly.entity_id
_entity_poly.type
_entity_poly.pdbx_seq_one_letter_code
_entity_poly.pdbx_strand_id
1 'polypeptide(L)'
;MKKEKNNIPHDPKKIEKELGEFLNKKFGGNVKIITPSVLPHQETFSGKPSLKKNKNLINFNIKPRELIAYLDQYVVKQTKAKSVLSTKICTHFNRIRHSQTMGNGLSKITGNIKSNILMLGPTGIGKTYLIKLIAKKIGVPFVKADATKFSETGYVGGDVEDLIRDLVKEANDDIQLAECGIIYIDEIDKIASSPSVIGAQVSRTGVQRALLKPMEETDVNLKVPHDPVSMMQELESFQKTGKRAKQIVNTSNILFIVSGAFSELSNVIRRRLSRQNIGFGSKLVQSKKENELLKLTKAEDLVNFGFESEFIGRLPVRCILDTLTQEDLYSILKMPNNPVILSKRLDFNAYDIKIIFTDEALKIIAKRAYEENTGARGLVSAIEEALLDFEEKLPSHDLLKFTVTKKILEDPKGCLIDFLAKKNALKWENIYEKALLNYKDYISKYINDNKKIFSIRHGLTLSQIRCDMTALYFCNNVMEIEDALNKIKKVHDSIKEIEIEVLKSYNLNIIFEEDAIDFLIEQFINHNATNHEILSKIYDNYYNGFNLIREKTGKDRFFLSKNALIDNETYLNDLIRKEIT
;
A
#
# COMPACT_ATOMS: atom_id res chain seq x y z
N MET A 1 31.40 -69.28 3.88
CA MET A 1 32.66 -69.46 4.63
C MET A 1 33.23 -68.10 4.99
N LYS A 2 33.63 -68.00 6.26
CA LYS A 2 34.50 -67.04 6.99
C LYS A 2 34.92 -65.68 6.37
N LYS A 3 34.71 -64.67 7.22
CA LYS A 3 35.31 -63.32 7.31
C LYS A 3 36.84 -63.34 7.35
N GLU A 4 37.45 -62.32 6.76
CA GLU A 4 38.67 -61.61 7.22
C GLU A 4 38.57 -60.16 6.66
N LYS A 5 37.99 -59.20 7.39
CA LYS A 5 38.68 -58.18 8.22
C LYS A 5 40.05 -57.75 7.67
N ASN A 6 40.08 -56.60 7.00
CA ASN A 6 41.17 -55.63 7.09
C ASN A 6 40.56 -54.22 7.23
N ASN A 7 40.18 -53.89 8.47
CA ASN A 7 40.03 -52.52 8.92
C ASN A 7 41.43 -51.95 9.13
N ILE A 8 41.87 -51.06 8.25
CA ILE A 8 42.97 -50.15 8.53
C ILE A 8 42.34 -48.74 8.52
N PRO A 9 42.30 -48.03 9.66
CA PRO A 9 41.87 -46.64 9.65
C PRO A 9 42.91 -45.86 8.84
N HIS A 10 42.50 -45.29 7.71
CA HIS A 10 43.35 -44.39 6.94
C HIS A 10 43.61 -43.15 7.80
N ASP A 11 44.78 -43.13 8.41
CA ASP A 11 45.26 -42.03 9.25
C ASP A 11 45.31 -40.75 8.38
N PRO A 12 44.52 -39.70 8.68
CA PRO A 12 44.38 -38.53 7.82
C PRO A 12 45.73 -37.83 7.53
N LYS A 13 46.70 -37.98 8.43
CA LYS A 13 48.08 -37.50 8.27
C LYS A 13 48.86 -38.19 7.15
N LYS A 14 48.55 -39.45 6.82
CA LYS A 14 49.18 -40.17 5.70
C LYS A 14 48.67 -39.66 4.35
N ILE A 15 47.37 -39.39 4.26
CA ILE A 15 46.75 -38.85 3.04
C ILE A 15 47.25 -37.43 2.76
N GLU A 16 47.38 -36.59 3.79
CA GLU A 16 47.96 -35.24 3.65
C GLU A 16 49.42 -35.27 3.15
N LYS A 17 50.21 -36.25 3.61
CA LYS A 17 51.60 -36.41 3.19
C LYS A 17 51.71 -36.90 1.73
N GLU A 18 50.88 -37.85 1.33
CA GLU A 18 50.83 -38.34 -0.07
C GLU A 18 50.33 -37.26 -1.04
N LEU A 19 49.32 -36.47 -0.67
CA LEU A 19 48.85 -35.33 -1.46
C LEU A 19 49.90 -34.21 -1.54
N GLY A 20 50.59 -33.91 -0.44
CA GLY A 20 51.68 -32.93 -0.41
C GLY A 20 52.85 -33.35 -1.29
N GLU A 21 53.26 -34.63 -1.25
CA GLU A 21 54.30 -35.18 -2.11
C GLU A 21 53.86 -35.19 -3.59
N PHE A 22 52.62 -35.53 -3.90
CA PHE A 22 52.08 -35.53 -5.27
C PHE A 22 52.05 -34.11 -5.87
N LEU A 23 51.62 -33.11 -5.08
CA LEU A 23 51.53 -31.73 -5.53
C LEU A 23 52.91 -31.08 -5.68
N ASN A 24 53.86 -31.36 -4.78
CA ASN A 24 55.25 -30.91 -4.92
C ASN A 24 55.92 -31.48 -6.18
N LYS A 25 55.61 -32.74 -6.54
CA LYS A 25 56.15 -33.39 -7.75
C LYS A 25 55.59 -32.79 -9.04
N LYS A 26 54.33 -32.32 -9.03
CA LYS A 26 53.66 -31.74 -10.20
C LYS A 26 53.95 -30.25 -10.42
N PHE A 27 54.16 -29.49 -9.35
CA PHE A 27 54.18 -28.01 -9.44
C PHE A 27 55.47 -27.34 -8.94
N GLY A 28 56.49 -28.11 -8.52
CA GLY A 28 57.85 -27.61 -8.33
C GLY A 28 57.98 -26.44 -7.34
N GLY A 29 57.72 -26.69 -6.06
CA GLY A 29 57.90 -25.73 -4.96
C GLY A 29 57.13 -26.17 -3.72
N ASN A 30 57.60 -25.82 -2.51
CA ASN A 30 57.06 -26.29 -1.23
C ASN A 30 55.60 -25.84 -0.98
N VAL A 31 54.62 -26.64 -1.37
CA VAL A 31 53.20 -26.42 -1.06
C VAL A 31 52.89 -26.98 0.34
N LYS A 32 52.52 -26.10 1.29
CA LYS A 32 51.95 -26.50 2.59
C LYS A 32 50.42 -26.44 2.50
N ILE A 33 49.76 -27.58 2.70
CA ILE A 33 48.30 -27.67 2.86
C ILE A 33 47.99 -27.33 4.32
N ILE A 34 47.16 -26.30 4.56
CA ILE A 34 46.66 -25.96 5.90
C ILE A 34 45.21 -26.42 5.97
N THR A 35 44.96 -27.45 6.75
CA THR A 35 43.62 -27.96 7.08
C THR A 35 43.14 -27.23 8.34
N PRO A 36 42.08 -26.40 8.29
CA PRO A 36 41.56 -25.77 9.50
C PRO A 36 40.83 -26.83 10.35
N SER A 37 41.54 -27.35 11.34
CA SER A 37 40.96 -28.17 12.40
C SER A 37 40.23 -27.26 13.40
N VAL A 38 38.90 -27.24 13.38
CA VAL A 38 38.12 -26.70 14.51
C VAL A 38 36.97 -27.67 14.80
N LEU A 39 37.06 -28.35 15.94
CA LEU A 39 35.98 -29.17 16.51
C LEU A 39 34.78 -28.28 16.88
N PRO A 40 33.53 -28.77 16.73
CA PRO A 40 32.36 -28.03 17.17
C PRO A 40 32.37 -27.85 18.69
N HIS A 41 32.26 -26.61 19.15
CA HIS A 41 31.95 -26.32 20.55
C HIS A 41 30.50 -26.77 20.84
N GLN A 42 30.33 -27.67 21.80
CA GLN A 42 29.04 -27.89 22.43
C GLN A 42 28.81 -26.77 23.44
N GLU A 43 27.98 -25.79 23.10
CA GLU A 43 27.43 -24.87 24.08
C GLU A 43 26.50 -25.64 25.03
N THR A 44 26.82 -25.61 26.32
CA THR A 44 25.96 -26.05 27.40
C THR A 44 24.77 -25.10 27.51
N PHE A 45 23.59 -25.51 27.01
CA PHE A 45 22.34 -24.80 27.21
C PHE A 45 21.96 -24.78 28.70
N SER A 46 22.33 -23.70 29.40
CA SER A 46 21.68 -23.27 30.65
C SER A 46 20.93 -21.97 30.38
N GLY A 47 19.80 -22.10 29.70
CA GLY A 47 18.93 -20.98 29.35
C GLY A 47 17.52 -21.26 29.83
N LYS A 48 17.02 -20.40 30.72
CA LYS A 48 15.58 -20.22 31.02
C LYS A 48 14.79 -20.31 29.71
N PRO A 49 13.58 -20.92 29.70
CA PRO A 49 12.82 -21.09 28.47
C PRO A 49 12.71 -19.74 27.78
N SER A 50 13.37 -19.62 26.63
CA SER A 50 13.22 -18.47 25.76
C SER A 50 11.73 -18.33 25.51
N LEU A 51 11.16 -17.23 26.02
CA LEU A 51 9.80 -16.81 25.74
C LEU A 51 9.57 -17.04 24.25
N LYS A 52 8.71 -18.00 23.91
CA LYS A 52 8.19 -18.16 22.55
C LYS A 52 7.77 -16.76 22.12
N LYS A 53 8.51 -16.13 21.21
CA LYS A 53 8.05 -14.90 20.55
C LYS A 53 6.64 -15.23 20.07
N ASN A 54 5.65 -14.55 20.62
CA ASN A 54 4.26 -14.72 20.22
C ASN A 54 4.21 -14.59 18.69
N LYS A 55 3.89 -15.70 18.04
CA LYS A 55 3.78 -15.84 16.59
C LYS A 55 2.58 -15.01 16.13
N ASN A 56 2.77 -13.71 15.93
CA ASN A 56 1.74 -12.86 15.33
C ASN A 56 1.77 -13.03 13.81
N LEU A 57 1.37 -14.22 13.35
CA LEU A 57 1.01 -14.46 11.96
C LEU A 57 -0.20 -13.57 11.63
N ILE A 58 -0.04 -12.74 10.60
CA ILE A 58 -1.02 -11.84 9.97
C ILE A 58 -2.32 -11.65 10.76
N ASN A 59 -2.42 -10.55 11.53
CA ASN A 59 -3.67 -10.13 12.18
C ASN A 59 -4.67 -9.58 11.15
N PHE A 60 -5.05 -10.40 10.17
CA PHE A 60 -5.97 -10.02 9.11
C PHE A 60 -7.41 -10.21 9.56
N ASN A 61 -8.10 -9.13 9.91
CA ASN A 61 -9.54 -9.18 10.24
C ASN A 61 -10.39 -8.26 9.36
N ILE A 62 -9.84 -7.83 8.21
CA ILE A 62 -10.49 -6.82 7.36
C ILE A 62 -11.66 -7.46 6.62
N LYS A 63 -12.84 -6.83 6.74
CA LYS A 63 -14.04 -7.24 6.00
C LYS A 63 -14.01 -6.68 4.57
N PRO A 64 -14.63 -7.34 3.57
CA PRO A 64 -14.68 -6.83 2.20
C PRO A 64 -15.22 -5.40 2.10
N ARG A 65 -16.25 -5.06 2.90
CA ARG A 65 -16.82 -3.71 2.92
C ARG A 65 -15.83 -2.65 3.42
N GLU A 66 -14.99 -2.99 4.39
CA GLU A 66 -13.96 -2.09 4.93
C GLU A 66 -12.84 -1.88 3.90
N LEU A 67 -12.46 -2.93 3.17
CA LEU A 67 -11.48 -2.83 2.10
C LEU A 67 -12.02 -2.00 0.92
N ILE A 68 -13.28 -2.17 0.52
CA ILE A 68 -13.92 -1.33 -0.51
C ILE A 68 -13.90 0.13 -0.07
N ALA A 69 -14.32 0.43 1.16
CA ALA A 69 -14.31 1.79 1.70
C ALA A 69 -12.90 2.41 1.78
N TYR A 70 -11.86 1.59 1.97
CA TYR A 70 -10.47 2.04 1.84
C TYR A 70 -10.13 2.35 0.37
N LEU A 71 -10.45 1.46 -0.56
CA LEU A 71 -10.16 1.65 -1.99
C LEU A 71 -10.92 2.83 -2.60
N ASP A 72 -12.12 3.13 -2.13
CA ASP A 72 -12.92 4.29 -2.56
C ASP A 72 -12.21 5.64 -2.29
N GLN A 73 -11.25 5.67 -1.36
CA GLN A 73 -10.45 6.86 -1.05
C GLN A 73 -9.29 7.10 -2.03
N TYR A 74 -9.02 6.15 -2.93
CA TYR A 74 -7.92 6.24 -3.89
C TYR A 74 -8.33 5.89 -5.34
N VAL A 75 -9.42 5.14 -5.54
CA VAL A 75 -9.82 4.62 -6.85
C VAL A 75 -11.27 4.99 -7.18
N VAL A 76 -11.43 5.83 -8.20
CA VAL A 76 -12.71 6.26 -8.76
C VAL A 76 -13.37 5.15 -9.60
N LYS A 77 -14.71 5.12 -9.63
CA LYS A 77 -15.51 4.19 -10.43
C LYS A 77 -15.24 2.75 -9.99
N GLN A 78 -14.77 1.88 -10.90
CA GLN A 78 -14.32 0.51 -10.68
C GLN A 78 -15.09 -0.30 -9.62
N THR A 79 -16.41 -0.07 -9.48
CA THR A 79 -17.18 -0.56 -8.32
C THR A 79 -17.26 -2.08 -8.30
N LYS A 80 -17.50 -2.68 -9.47
CA LYS A 80 -17.55 -4.14 -9.62
C LYS A 80 -16.19 -4.78 -9.38
N ALA A 81 -15.12 -4.17 -9.91
CA ALA A 81 -13.76 -4.65 -9.71
C ALA A 81 -13.34 -4.59 -8.23
N LYS A 82 -13.59 -3.47 -7.55
CA LYS A 82 -13.39 -3.31 -6.10
C LYS A 82 -14.14 -4.39 -5.32
N SER A 83 -15.41 -4.63 -5.62
CA SER A 83 -16.20 -5.68 -4.97
C SER A 83 -15.60 -7.07 -5.17
N VAL A 84 -15.27 -7.46 -6.41
CA VAL A 84 -14.72 -8.79 -6.72
C VAL A 84 -13.38 -9.00 -6.01
N LEU A 85 -12.46 -8.03 -6.14
CA LEU A 85 -11.14 -8.12 -5.53
C LEU A 85 -11.24 -8.14 -4.01
N SER A 86 -11.97 -7.21 -3.40
CA SER A 86 -12.10 -7.16 -1.95
C SER A 86 -12.73 -8.44 -1.39
N THR A 87 -13.76 -8.99 -2.03
CA THR A 87 -14.34 -10.27 -1.59
C THR A 87 -13.34 -11.40 -1.71
N LYS A 88 -12.72 -11.60 -2.88
CA LYS A 88 -11.86 -12.77 -3.12
C LYS A 88 -10.56 -12.72 -2.32
N ILE A 89 -9.94 -11.56 -2.23
CA ILE A 89 -8.69 -11.36 -1.49
C ILE A 89 -8.94 -11.46 0.03
N CYS A 90 -9.99 -10.82 0.56
CA CYS A 90 -10.33 -10.98 1.97
C CYS A 90 -10.69 -12.43 2.32
N THR A 91 -11.40 -13.15 1.45
CA THR A 91 -11.70 -14.56 1.68
C THR A 91 -10.43 -15.42 1.67
N HIS A 92 -9.50 -15.16 0.75
CA HIS A 92 -8.21 -15.86 0.68
C HIS A 92 -7.44 -15.75 1.99
N PHE A 93 -7.18 -14.53 2.47
CA PHE A 93 -6.40 -14.33 3.70
C PHE A 93 -7.14 -14.76 4.97
N ASN A 94 -8.47 -14.60 5.03
CA ASN A 94 -9.23 -15.13 6.16
C ASN A 94 -9.20 -16.66 6.23
N ARG A 95 -9.19 -17.35 5.09
CA ARG A 95 -9.04 -18.82 5.04
C ARG A 95 -7.67 -19.25 5.56
N ILE A 96 -6.61 -18.56 5.14
CA ILE A 96 -5.25 -18.82 5.64
C ILE A 96 -5.21 -18.64 7.16
N ARG A 97 -5.69 -17.50 7.68
CA ARG A 97 -5.77 -17.23 9.12
C ARG A 97 -6.55 -18.32 9.86
N HIS A 98 -7.73 -18.68 9.37
CA HIS A 98 -8.57 -19.70 10.00
C HIS A 98 -7.86 -21.07 10.06
N SER A 99 -7.16 -21.46 8.99
CA SER A 99 -6.40 -22.71 8.94
C SER A 99 -5.24 -22.72 9.94
N GLN A 100 -4.59 -21.58 10.17
CA GLN A 100 -3.52 -21.43 11.14
C GLN A 100 -4.02 -21.40 12.60
N THR A 101 -5.17 -20.76 12.86
CA THR A 101 -5.73 -20.63 14.22
C THR A 101 -6.35 -21.92 14.75
N MET A 102 -6.95 -22.73 13.88
CA MET A 102 -7.73 -23.90 14.34
C MET A 102 -6.88 -25.12 14.71
N GLY A 103 -5.57 -25.12 14.42
CA GLY A 103 -4.57 -26.06 14.97
C GLY A 103 -4.75 -27.56 14.66
N ASN A 104 -5.93 -27.97 14.23
CA ASN A 104 -6.34 -29.31 13.90
C ASN A 104 -6.88 -29.27 12.47
N GLY A 105 -6.45 -30.24 11.66
CA GLY A 105 -6.90 -30.38 10.28
C GLY A 105 -8.42 -30.54 10.19
N LEU A 106 -9.15 -29.41 10.11
CA LEU A 106 -10.15 -29.31 9.06
C LEU A 106 -9.37 -29.68 7.81
N SER A 107 -9.66 -30.88 7.32
CA SER A 107 -9.08 -31.47 6.12
C SER A 107 -8.72 -30.35 5.16
N LYS A 108 -7.47 -30.29 4.70
CA LYS A 108 -7.19 -29.66 3.41
C LYS A 108 -8.28 -30.22 2.50
N ILE A 109 -9.35 -29.45 2.25
CA ILE A 109 -10.48 -29.96 1.48
C ILE A 109 -9.84 -30.33 0.16
N THR A 110 -9.80 -31.62 -0.15
CA THR A 110 -9.10 -32.11 -1.33
C THR A 110 -9.69 -31.36 -2.53
N GLY A 111 -8.84 -30.65 -3.27
CA GLY A 111 -9.27 -29.83 -4.40
C GLY A 111 -9.63 -28.36 -4.08
N ASN A 112 -9.16 -27.77 -2.97
CA ASN A 112 -9.31 -26.33 -2.76
C ASN A 112 -8.50 -25.54 -3.81
N ILE A 113 -9.18 -24.97 -4.81
CA ILE A 113 -8.55 -24.19 -5.88
C ILE A 113 -8.25 -22.77 -5.36
N LYS A 114 -7.00 -22.32 -5.50
CA LYS A 114 -6.64 -20.93 -5.21
C LYS A 114 -7.47 -19.99 -6.05
N SER A 115 -7.96 -18.92 -5.43
CA SER A 115 -8.74 -17.89 -6.12
C SER A 115 -7.82 -16.89 -6.84
N ASN A 116 -6.87 -17.39 -7.63
CA ASN A 116 -6.01 -16.54 -8.46
C ASN A 116 -6.89 -15.74 -9.43
N ILE A 117 -6.43 -14.54 -9.75
CA ILE A 117 -7.28 -13.51 -10.36
C ILE A 117 -6.70 -13.08 -11.70
N LEU A 118 -7.53 -13.09 -12.74
CA LEU A 118 -7.24 -12.46 -14.03
C LEU A 118 -7.96 -11.10 -14.11
N MET A 119 -7.19 -10.03 -14.24
CA MET A 119 -7.69 -8.67 -14.43
C MET A 119 -7.66 -8.27 -15.91
N LEU A 120 -8.81 -7.88 -16.45
CA LEU A 120 -8.98 -7.42 -17.83
C LEU A 120 -9.39 -5.95 -17.86
N GLY A 121 -8.81 -5.18 -18.78
CA GLY A 121 -9.24 -3.82 -19.07
C GLY A 121 -8.09 -3.01 -19.69
N PRO A 122 -8.34 -1.82 -20.26
CA PRO A 122 -7.31 -1.01 -20.91
C PRO A 122 -6.12 -0.61 -20.01
N THR A 123 -5.07 -0.08 -20.63
CA THR A 123 -3.96 0.55 -19.90
C THR A 123 -4.44 1.82 -19.18
N GLY A 124 -3.74 2.19 -18.10
CA GLY A 124 -4.00 3.46 -17.41
C GLY A 124 -5.30 3.55 -16.59
N ILE A 125 -6.05 2.46 -16.38
CA ILE A 125 -7.29 2.47 -15.56
C ILE A 125 -7.07 2.14 -14.07
N GLY A 126 -5.81 1.96 -13.65
CA GLY A 126 -5.46 1.70 -12.25
C GLY A 126 -5.33 0.23 -11.83
N LYS A 127 -5.15 -0.72 -12.77
CA LYS A 127 -4.97 -2.16 -12.47
C LYS A 127 -3.89 -2.43 -11.41
N THR A 128 -2.66 -1.99 -11.68
CA THR A 128 -1.52 -2.15 -10.77
C THR A 128 -1.71 -1.38 -9.46
N TYR A 129 -2.23 -0.15 -9.55
CA TYR A 129 -2.43 0.72 -8.40
C TYR A 129 -3.43 0.12 -7.40
N LEU A 130 -4.53 -0.46 -7.90
CA LEU A 130 -5.56 -1.11 -7.11
C LEU A 130 -4.98 -2.27 -6.28
N ILE A 131 -4.15 -3.13 -6.90
CA ILE A 131 -3.55 -4.27 -6.18
C ILE A 131 -2.50 -3.80 -5.17
N LYS A 132 -1.67 -2.80 -5.54
CA LYS A 132 -0.69 -2.21 -4.62
C LYS A 132 -1.36 -1.65 -3.36
N LEU A 133 -2.48 -0.96 -3.50
CA LEU A 133 -3.27 -0.45 -2.39
C LEU A 133 -3.83 -1.57 -1.51
N ILE A 134 -4.36 -2.65 -2.13
CA ILE A 134 -4.86 -3.80 -1.38
C ILE A 134 -3.73 -4.44 -0.58
N ALA A 135 -2.57 -4.70 -1.19
CA ALA A 135 -1.42 -5.27 -0.50
C ALA A 135 -0.96 -4.40 0.68
N LYS A 136 -0.79 -3.07 0.45
CA LYS A 136 -0.46 -2.09 1.49
C LYS A 136 -1.46 -2.13 2.64
N LYS A 137 -2.77 -2.24 2.34
CA LYS A 137 -3.83 -2.24 3.36
C LYS A 137 -3.88 -3.54 4.18
N ILE A 138 -3.58 -4.66 3.54
CA ILE A 138 -3.56 -5.97 4.18
C ILE A 138 -2.26 -6.16 4.98
N GLY A 139 -1.17 -5.53 4.57
CA GLY A 139 0.14 -5.63 5.22
C GLY A 139 0.86 -6.92 4.85
N VAL A 140 0.74 -7.36 3.59
CA VAL A 140 1.40 -8.57 3.06
C VAL A 140 2.47 -8.20 2.02
N PRO A 141 3.53 -9.01 1.87
CA PRO A 141 4.55 -8.80 0.84
C PRO A 141 3.93 -8.76 -0.56
N PHE A 142 4.43 -7.88 -1.41
CA PHE A 142 3.91 -7.66 -2.75
C PHE A 142 5.03 -7.53 -3.78
N VAL A 143 5.03 -8.42 -4.77
CA VAL A 143 5.95 -8.35 -5.91
C VAL A 143 5.18 -8.02 -7.17
N LYS A 144 5.68 -7.03 -7.92
CA LYS A 144 5.21 -6.71 -9.27
C LYS A 144 6.24 -7.19 -10.29
N ALA A 145 5.78 -7.91 -11.31
CA ALA A 145 6.56 -8.24 -12.48
C ALA A 145 5.79 -8.05 -13.78
N ASP A 146 6.51 -8.11 -14.89
CA ASP A 146 5.99 -8.03 -16.24
C ASP A 146 6.20 -9.38 -16.92
N ALA A 147 5.14 -9.95 -17.49
CA ALA A 147 5.18 -11.26 -18.12
C ALA A 147 6.21 -11.35 -19.27
N THR A 148 6.49 -10.23 -19.95
CA THR A 148 7.40 -10.17 -21.09
C THR A 148 8.87 -10.36 -20.73
N LYS A 149 9.23 -10.21 -19.43
CA LYS A 149 10.60 -10.36 -18.94
C LYS A 149 11.02 -11.81 -18.70
N PHE A 150 10.07 -12.74 -18.67
CA PHE A 150 10.33 -14.15 -18.38
C PHE A 150 10.61 -14.94 -19.65
N SER A 151 11.36 -16.03 -19.50
CA SER A 151 11.60 -17.01 -20.56
C SER A 151 11.51 -18.43 -20.01
N GLU A 152 11.17 -19.41 -20.85
CA GLU A 152 11.04 -20.81 -20.43
C GLU A 152 12.32 -21.38 -19.79
N THR A 153 13.49 -20.99 -20.32
CA THR A 153 14.79 -21.53 -19.90
C THR A 153 15.45 -20.71 -18.80
N GLY A 154 15.01 -19.48 -18.55
CA GLY A 154 15.68 -18.55 -17.62
C GLY A 154 17.07 -18.07 -18.08
N TYR A 155 17.52 -18.44 -19.30
CA TYR A 155 18.86 -18.11 -19.82
C TYR A 155 18.91 -16.79 -20.60
N VAL A 156 17.83 -16.44 -21.32
CA VAL A 156 17.74 -15.21 -22.15
C VAL A 156 16.74 -14.19 -21.56
N GLY A 157 16.08 -14.55 -20.46
CA GLY A 157 15.18 -13.72 -19.66
C GLY A 157 15.11 -14.24 -18.22
N GLY A 158 14.37 -13.58 -17.34
CA GLY A 158 14.25 -13.99 -15.93
C GLY A 158 13.57 -15.35 -15.74
N ASP A 159 13.87 -16.02 -14.62
CA ASP A 159 13.17 -17.23 -14.19
C ASP A 159 11.90 -16.83 -13.43
N VAL A 160 10.81 -17.55 -13.64
CA VAL A 160 9.55 -17.33 -12.93
C VAL A 160 9.71 -17.60 -11.42
N GLU A 161 10.62 -18.49 -11.03
CA GLU A 161 10.91 -18.74 -9.61
C GLU A 161 11.56 -17.54 -8.91
N ASP A 162 12.17 -16.61 -9.64
CA ASP A 162 12.71 -15.37 -9.07
C ASP A 162 11.63 -14.52 -8.41
N LEU A 163 10.37 -14.61 -8.89
CA LEU A 163 9.23 -13.95 -8.26
C LEU A 163 9.05 -14.36 -6.79
N ILE A 164 9.29 -15.63 -6.48
CA ILE A 164 9.17 -16.15 -5.12
C ILE A 164 10.33 -15.64 -4.26
N ARG A 165 11.54 -15.58 -4.84
CA ARG A 165 12.74 -15.07 -4.15
C ARG A 165 12.59 -13.59 -3.83
N ASP A 166 12.09 -12.81 -4.78
CA ASP A 166 11.82 -11.38 -4.58
C ASP A 166 10.73 -11.15 -3.53
N LEU A 167 9.75 -12.07 -3.42
CA LEU A 167 8.70 -11.99 -2.41
C LEU A 167 9.26 -12.22 -1.00
N VAL A 168 10.23 -13.12 -0.86
CA VAL A 168 10.94 -13.33 0.42
C VAL A 168 11.79 -12.12 0.79
N LYS A 169 12.47 -11.50 -0.18
CA LYS A 169 13.21 -10.26 0.06
C LYS A 169 12.29 -9.14 0.52
N GLU A 170 11.12 -8.97 -0.11
CA GLU A 170 10.11 -8.00 0.31
C GLU A 170 9.55 -8.31 1.71
N ALA A 171 9.56 -9.57 2.11
CA ALA A 171 9.21 -10.01 3.46
C ALA A 171 10.35 -9.87 4.49
N ASN A 172 11.49 -9.25 4.13
CA ASN A 172 12.71 -9.18 4.95
C ASN A 172 13.18 -10.57 5.44
N ASP A 173 13.22 -11.54 4.53
CA ASP A 173 13.59 -12.94 4.77
C ASP A 173 12.65 -13.72 5.72
N ASP A 174 11.46 -13.19 6.01
CA ASP A 174 10.40 -13.93 6.71
C ASP A 174 9.64 -14.84 5.75
N ILE A 175 10.03 -16.13 5.75
CA ILE A 175 9.40 -17.18 4.93
C ILE A 175 7.89 -17.28 5.19
N GLN A 176 7.45 -17.25 6.45
CA GLN A 176 6.02 -17.45 6.77
C GLN A 176 5.17 -16.29 6.27
N LEU A 177 5.72 -15.07 6.36
CA LEU A 177 5.08 -13.88 5.81
C LEU A 177 5.08 -13.91 4.27
N ALA A 178 6.18 -14.33 3.65
CA ALA A 178 6.31 -14.46 2.20
C ALA A 178 5.33 -15.49 1.60
N GLU A 179 5.12 -16.63 2.27
CA GLU A 179 4.11 -17.64 1.87
C GLU A 179 2.69 -17.07 1.82
N CYS A 180 2.44 -15.96 2.52
CA CYS A 180 1.18 -15.24 2.53
C CYS A 180 1.24 -13.94 1.68
N GLY A 181 2.13 -13.86 0.71
CA GLY A 181 2.27 -12.68 -0.15
C GLY A 181 1.36 -12.67 -1.39
N ILE A 182 1.46 -11.57 -2.15
CA ILE A 182 0.77 -11.37 -3.42
C ILE A 182 1.81 -11.20 -4.53
N ILE A 183 1.67 -11.98 -5.60
CA ILE A 183 2.45 -11.81 -6.83
C ILE A 183 1.54 -11.24 -7.90
N TYR A 184 1.91 -10.08 -8.43
CA TYR A 184 1.20 -9.40 -9.50
C TYR A 184 2.00 -9.41 -10.80
N ILE A 185 1.44 -9.99 -11.85
CA ILE A 185 2.08 -10.11 -13.16
C ILE A 185 1.29 -9.29 -14.18
N ASP A 186 1.88 -8.21 -14.66
CA ASP A 186 1.29 -7.37 -15.71
C ASP A 186 1.65 -7.88 -17.11
N GLU A 187 0.96 -7.34 -18.12
CA GLU A 187 1.16 -7.67 -19.54
C GLU A 187 1.03 -9.16 -19.90
N ILE A 188 0.21 -9.91 -19.15
CA ILE A 188 -0.01 -11.34 -19.39
C ILE A 188 -0.62 -11.62 -20.77
N ASP A 189 -1.28 -10.64 -21.38
CA ASP A 189 -1.80 -10.74 -22.74
C ASP A 189 -0.72 -10.83 -23.82
N LYS A 190 0.53 -10.42 -23.52
CA LYS A 190 1.64 -10.46 -24.48
C LYS A 190 2.30 -11.83 -24.62
N ILE A 191 2.14 -12.69 -23.62
CA ILE A 191 2.63 -14.08 -23.64
C ILE A 191 1.60 -15.06 -24.24
N ALA A 192 0.41 -14.58 -24.62
CA ALA A 192 -0.53 -15.37 -25.40
C ALA A 192 0.06 -15.66 -26.79
N SER A 193 -0.12 -16.88 -27.28
CA SER A 193 0.35 -17.27 -28.62
C SER A 193 -0.54 -16.62 -29.68
N SER A 194 0.05 -15.83 -30.58
CA SER A 194 -0.70 -15.35 -31.76
C SER A 194 -0.88 -16.53 -32.73
N PRO A 195 -2.09 -16.77 -33.27
CA PRO A 195 -2.33 -17.81 -34.26
C PRO A 195 -1.52 -17.66 -35.57
N SER A 196 -0.89 -16.50 -35.80
CA SER A 196 -0.33 -16.10 -37.10
C SER A 196 1.20 -16.18 -37.22
N VAL A 197 1.95 -16.50 -36.15
CA VAL A 197 3.42 -16.46 -36.15
C VAL A 197 4.01 -17.83 -35.81
N ILE A 198 4.44 -18.58 -36.81
CA ILE A 198 4.82 -20.01 -36.71
C ILE A 198 6.19 -20.24 -36.02
N GLY A 199 7.06 -19.23 -35.89
CA GLY A 199 8.47 -19.42 -35.48
C GLY A 199 8.84 -19.08 -34.03
N ALA A 200 8.13 -18.16 -33.35
CA ALA A 200 8.51 -17.63 -32.02
C ALA A 200 7.58 -18.10 -30.88
N GLN A 201 6.71 -19.07 -31.15
CA GLN A 201 5.65 -19.48 -30.22
C GLN A 201 6.18 -20.27 -29.01
N VAL A 202 7.27 -21.02 -29.16
CA VAL A 202 7.81 -21.92 -28.12
C VAL A 202 8.14 -21.16 -26.83
N SER A 203 8.77 -19.99 -26.96
CA SER A 203 9.17 -19.19 -25.79
C SER A 203 7.98 -18.61 -25.02
N ARG A 204 6.91 -18.16 -25.70
CA ARG A 204 5.76 -17.51 -25.06
C ARG A 204 4.85 -18.50 -24.34
N THR A 205 4.58 -19.66 -24.95
CA THR A 205 3.82 -20.75 -24.30
C THR A 205 4.64 -21.40 -23.19
N GLY A 206 5.97 -21.47 -23.34
CA GLY A 206 6.89 -21.93 -22.31
C GLY A 206 6.78 -21.10 -21.01
N VAL A 207 6.64 -19.77 -21.10
CA VAL A 207 6.41 -18.91 -19.92
C VAL A 207 5.08 -19.24 -19.23
N GLN A 208 4.00 -19.46 -19.99
CA GLN A 208 2.71 -19.85 -19.40
C GLN A 208 2.84 -21.17 -18.62
N ARG A 209 3.58 -22.15 -19.16
CA ARG A 209 3.83 -23.45 -18.50
C ARG A 209 4.73 -23.32 -17.28
N ALA A 210 5.76 -22.48 -17.35
CA ALA A 210 6.63 -22.18 -16.22
C ALA A 210 5.85 -21.57 -15.03
N LEU A 211 4.83 -20.75 -15.32
CA LEU A 211 3.94 -20.15 -14.31
C LEU A 211 2.97 -21.14 -13.66
N LEU A 212 2.65 -22.28 -14.29
CA LEU A 212 1.71 -23.26 -13.73
C LEU A 212 2.22 -23.79 -12.38
N LYS A 213 3.49 -24.20 -12.30
CA LYS A 213 4.09 -24.78 -11.09
C LYS A 213 3.95 -23.86 -9.86
N PRO A 214 4.41 -22.60 -9.87
CA PRO A 214 4.29 -21.72 -8.71
C PRO A 214 2.84 -21.36 -8.37
N MET A 215 1.92 -21.33 -9.36
CA MET A 215 0.49 -21.04 -9.12
C MET A 215 -0.25 -22.17 -8.39
N GLU A 216 0.26 -23.39 -8.38
CA GLU A 216 -0.35 -24.59 -7.79
C GLU A 216 0.04 -24.82 -6.33
N GLU A 217 1.00 -25.69 -6.05
CA GLU A 217 1.57 -25.91 -4.72
C GLU A 217 2.94 -26.50 -5.00
N THR A 218 3.95 -25.62 -5.07
CA THR A 218 5.33 -26.03 -5.31
C THR A 218 6.18 -25.55 -4.15
N ASP A 219 7.11 -26.41 -3.75
CA ASP A 219 8.19 -26.07 -2.82
C ASP A 219 9.36 -25.50 -3.62
N VAL A 220 9.56 -24.19 -3.53
CA VAL A 220 10.62 -23.48 -4.26
C VAL A 220 11.84 -23.33 -3.35
N ASN A 221 13.02 -23.69 -3.86
CA ASN A 221 14.27 -23.46 -3.15
C ASN A 221 14.71 -22.00 -3.35
N LEU A 222 14.90 -21.28 -2.24
CA LEU A 222 15.38 -19.90 -2.28
C LEU A 222 16.83 -19.75 -2.74
N LYS A 223 17.56 -20.85 -2.75
CA LYS A 223 18.97 -20.88 -3.07
C LYS A 223 19.18 -21.15 -4.56
N VAL A 224 19.84 -20.22 -5.24
CA VAL A 224 20.32 -20.41 -6.60
C VAL A 224 21.75 -20.95 -6.53
N PRO A 225 22.12 -22.02 -7.27
CA PRO A 225 23.48 -22.58 -7.26
C PRO A 225 24.61 -21.62 -7.66
N HIS A 226 24.30 -20.40 -8.12
CA HIS A 226 25.26 -19.47 -8.74
C HIS A 226 25.39 -18.11 -8.01
N ASP A 227 24.71 -17.92 -6.87
CA ASP A 227 24.79 -16.67 -6.12
C ASP A 227 25.89 -16.74 -5.04
N PRO A 228 26.98 -15.95 -5.13
CA PRO A 228 28.11 -16.00 -4.19
C PRO A 228 27.72 -15.64 -2.75
N VAL A 229 26.69 -14.80 -2.55
CA VAL A 229 26.18 -14.44 -1.21
C VAL A 229 25.49 -15.63 -0.56
N SER A 230 24.65 -16.33 -1.33
CA SER A 230 23.99 -17.57 -0.91
C SER A 230 24.99 -18.67 -0.57
N MET A 231 26.12 -18.77 -1.29
CA MET A 231 27.21 -19.71 -0.98
C MET A 231 27.99 -19.33 0.29
N MET A 232 28.27 -18.04 0.52
CA MET A 232 28.91 -17.58 1.75
C MET A 232 28.05 -17.83 2.99
N GLN A 233 26.74 -17.54 2.91
CA GLN A 233 25.79 -17.86 3.96
C GLN A 233 25.67 -19.38 4.21
N GLU A 234 25.87 -20.21 3.19
CA GLU A 234 25.97 -21.66 3.35
C GLU A 234 27.21 -22.08 4.13
N LEU A 235 28.37 -21.51 3.82
CA LEU A 235 29.60 -21.79 4.56
C LEU A 235 29.45 -21.38 6.04
N GLU A 236 28.90 -20.20 6.31
CA GLU A 236 28.69 -19.71 7.68
C GLU A 236 27.63 -20.51 8.46
N SER A 237 26.49 -20.84 7.85
CA SER A 237 25.43 -21.61 8.51
C SER A 237 25.83 -23.07 8.73
N PHE A 238 26.57 -23.66 7.79
CA PHE A 238 27.15 -24.99 7.92
C PHE A 238 28.22 -25.03 9.01
N GLN A 239 29.08 -24.01 9.10
CA GLN A 239 30.07 -23.87 10.18
C GLN A 239 29.41 -23.75 11.56
N LYS A 240 28.28 -23.04 11.68
CA LYS A 240 27.59 -22.83 12.97
C LYS A 240 26.71 -24.01 13.42
N THR A 241 26.10 -24.75 12.50
CA THR A 241 25.05 -25.74 12.85
C THR A 241 25.31 -27.17 12.38
N GLY A 242 26.33 -27.39 11.54
CA GLY A 242 26.66 -28.71 10.99
C GLY A 242 25.62 -29.31 10.03
N LYS A 243 24.54 -28.58 9.70
CA LYS A 243 23.49 -29.01 8.76
C LYS A 243 23.32 -27.97 7.66
N ARG A 244 23.09 -28.42 6.43
CA ARG A 244 22.65 -27.54 5.34
C ARG A 244 21.20 -27.15 5.60
N ALA A 245 20.96 -25.92 6.05
CA ALA A 245 19.61 -25.37 6.12
C ALA A 245 19.12 -25.09 4.69
N LYS A 246 18.27 -25.94 4.13
CA LYS A 246 17.52 -25.61 2.91
C LYS A 246 16.37 -24.71 3.32
N GLN A 247 16.39 -23.45 2.90
CA GLN A 247 15.23 -22.57 3.03
C GLN A 247 14.34 -22.83 1.82
N ILE A 248 13.18 -23.44 2.09
CA ILE A 248 12.16 -23.79 1.11
C ILE A 248 10.95 -22.91 1.40
N VAL A 249 10.32 -22.39 0.34
CA VAL A 249 9.07 -21.63 0.44
C VAL A 249 7.97 -22.41 -0.25
N ASN A 250 6.86 -22.61 0.45
CA ASN A 250 5.70 -23.26 -0.11
C ASN A 250 4.77 -22.25 -0.77
N THR A 251 4.47 -22.43 -2.06
CA THR A 251 3.65 -21.44 -2.79
C THR A 251 2.14 -21.58 -2.58
N SER A 252 1.64 -22.55 -1.78
CA SER A 252 0.19 -22.85 -1.65
C SER A 252 -0.68 -21.67 -1.21
N ASN A 253 -0.13 -20.75 -0.42
CA ASN A 253 -0.86 -19.60 0.11
C ASN A 253 -0.58 -18.29 -0.63
N ILE A 254 0.39 -18.29 -1.55
CA ILE A 254 0.73 -17.11 -2.35
C ILE A 254 -0.38 -16.87 -3.38
N LEU A 255 -0.91 -15.65 -3.38
CA LEU A 255 -1.98 -15.25 -4.31
C LEU A 255 -1.38 -14.69 -5.60
N PHE A 256 -1.73 -15.29 -6.74
CA PHE A 256 -1.36 -14.78 -8.05
C PHE A 256 -2.47 -13.90 -8.63
N ILE A 257 -2.11 -12.69 -9.03
CA ILE A 257 -2.99 -11.76 -9.74
C ILE A 257 -2.30 -11.38 -11.05
N VAL A 258 -2.89 -11.78 -12.17
CA VAL A 258 -2.35 -11.47 -13.49
C VAL A 258 -3.22 -10.41 -14.16
N SER A 259 -2.63 -9.53 -14.97
CA SER A 259 -3.37 -8.51 -15.70
C SER A 259 -2.89 -8.33 -17.13
N GLY A 260 -3.81 -7.93 -17.99
CA GLY A 260 -3.52 -7.60 -19.39
C GLY A 260 -4.46 -6.55 -19.95
N ALA A 261 -4.07 -5.93 -21.07
CA ALA A 261 -4.90 -4.94 -21.76
C ALA A 261 -6.00 -5.59 -22.59
N PHE A 262 -5.68 -6.71 -23.25
CA PHE A 262 -6.63 -7.52 -24.03
C PHE A 262 -7.38 -6.74 -25.13
N SER A 263 -6.70 -5.82 -25.82
CA SER A 263 -7.28 -5.02 -26.90
C SER A 263 -7.89 -5.89 -28.01
N GLU A 264 -7.18 -6.94 -28.43
CA GLU A 264 -7.62 -7.86 -29.49
C GLU A 264 -8.67 -8.90 -29.06
N LEU A 265 -8.85 -9.13 -27.75
CA LEU A 265 -9.80 -10.12 -27.24
C LEU A 265 -11.25 -9.73 -27.59
N SER A 266 -11.53 -8.43 -27.68
CA SER A 266 -12.83 -7.89 -28.10
C SER A 266 -13.25 -8.44 -29.48
N ASN A 267 -12.30 -8.61 -30.41
CA ASN A 267 -12.54 -9.16 -31.74
C ASN A 267 -12.87 -10.65 -31.71
N VAL A 268 -12.18 -11.42 -30.86
CA VAL A 268 -12.45 -12.86 -30.66
C VAL A 268 -13.87 -13.06 -30.12
N ILE A 269 -14.25 -12.29 -29.09
CA ILE A 269 -15.58 -12.33 -28.48
C ILE A 269 -16.65 -11.93 -29.51
N ARG A 270 -16.40 -10.88 -30.30
CA ARG A 270 -17.32 -10.42 -31.36
C ARG A 270 -17.54 -11.51 -32.42
N ARG A 271 -16.49 -12.21 -32.85
CA ARG A 271 -16.60 -13.33 -33.81
C ARG A 271 -17.46 -14.46 -33.24
N ARG A 272 -17.27 -14.84 -31.97
CA ARG A 272 -18.10 -15.86 -31.30
C ARG A 272 -19.57 -15.45 -31.24
N LEU A 273 -19.86 -14.24 -30.79
CA LEU A 273 -21.25 -13.75 -30.67
C LEU A 273 -21.93 -13.61 -32.04
N SER A 274 -21.17 -13.25 -33.08
CA SER A 274 -21.70 -13.13 -34.45
C SER A 274 -22.03 -14.49 -35.06
N ARG A 275 -21.24 -15.53 -34.77
CA ARG A 275 -21.50 -16.90 -35.23
C ARG A 275 -22.73 -17.55 -34.59
N GLN A 276 -23.07 -17.16 -33.35
CA GLN A 276 -24.27 -17.66 -32.65
C GLN A 276 -25.57 -17.01 -33.15
N ASN A 277 -25.50 -15.78 -33.68
CA ASN A 277 -26.67 -15.01 -34.13
C ASN A 277 -26.79 -15.03 -35.67
N ILE A 278 -27.07 -16.19 -36.26
CA ILE A 278 -27.47 -16.30 -37.66
C ILE A 278 -28.95 -15.88 -37.75
N GLY A 279 -29.22 -14.57 -37.87
CA GLY A 279 -30.57 -13.99 -37.94
C GLY A 279 -30.60 -12.49 -37.59
N PHE A 280 -31.78 -11.86 -37.63
CA PHE A 280 -32.06 -10.41 -37.49
C PHE A 280 -31.38 -9.65 -36.32
N GLY A 281 -30.75 -10.34 -35.35
CA GLY A 281 -30.03 -9.77 -34.20
C GLY A 281 -28.54 -9.45 -34.42
N SER A 282 -27.96 -9.68 -35.61
CA SER A 282 -26.53 -9.46 -35.88
C SER A 282 -26.09 -7.98 -35.80
N LYS A 283 -26.98 -7.03 -36.12
CA LYS A 283 -26.70 -5.58 -36.01
C LYS A 283 -26.44 -5.11 -34.57
N LEU A 284 -27.05 -5.76 -33.57
CA LEU A 284 -26.91 -5.40 -32.15
C LEU A 284 -25.53 -5.73 -31.55
N VAL A 285 -24.76 -6.63 -32.17
CA VAL A 285 -23.44 -7.05 -31.67
C VAL A 285 -22.33 -6.10 -32.14
N GLN A 286 -22.52 -5.43 -33.28
CA GLN A 286 -21.52 -4.51 -33.83
C GLN A 286 -21.44 -3.19 -33.03
N SER A 287 -22.55 -2.71 -32.47
CA SER A 287 -22.62 -1.43 -31.73
C SER A 287 -22.06 -1.48 -30.31
N LYS A 288 -21.73 -2.66 -29.76
CA LYS A 288 -21.22 -2.78 -28.40
C LYS A 288 -19.79 -2.23 -28.27
N LYS A 289 -19.57 -1.41 -27.24
CA LYS A 289 -18.24 -0.91 -26.86
C LYS A 289 -17.35 -2.07 -26.39
N GLU A 290 -16.03 -1.95 -26.58
CA GLU A 290 -15.06 -3.00 -26.24
C GLU A 290 -15.18 -3.47 -24.78
N ASN A 291 -15.36 -2.54 -23.85
CA ASN A 291 -15.51 -2.86 -22.43
C ASN A 291 -16.77 -3.74 -22.14
N GLU A 292 -17.87 -3.56 -22.88
CA GLU A 292 -19.04 -4.43 -22.74
C GLU A 292 -18.79 -5.82 -23.30
N LEU A 293 -17.98 -5.94 -24.36
CA LEU A 293 -17.56 -7.23 -24.90
C LEU A 293 -16.69 -7.97 -23.90
N LEU A 294 -15.72 -7.29 -23.25
CA LEU A 294 -14.87 -7.89 -22.21
C LEU A 294 -15.68 -8.44 -21.03
N LYS A 295 -16.85 -7.85 -20.70
CA LYS A 295 -17.75 -8.38 -19.66
C LYS A 295 -18.39 -9.73 -20.01
N LEU A 296 -18.42 -10.08 -21.29
CA LEU A 296 -18.96 -11.35 -21.82
C LEU A 296 -17.87 -12.40 -22.07
N THR A 297 -16.63 -12.16 -21.62
CA THR A 297 -15.50 -13.08 -21.80
C THR A 297 -15.77 -14.43 -21.13
N LYS A 298 -15.56 -15.51 -21.87
CA LYS A 298 -15.53 -16.89 -21.37
C LYS A 298 -14.13 -17.50 -21.53
N ALA A 299 -13.91 -18.66 -20.92
CA ALA A 299 -12.64 -19.39 -21.00
C ALA A 299 -12.27 -19.72 -22.46
N GLU A 300 -13.25 -20.15 -23.26
CA GLU A 300 -13.08 -20.42 -24.71
C GLU A 300 -12.51 -19.23 -25.48
N ASP A 301 -12.87 -17.99 -25.12
CA ASP A 301 -12.37 -16.79 -25.81
C ASP A 301 -10.89 -16.56 -25.49
N LEU A 302 -10.47 -16.82 -24.25
CA LEU A 302 -9.09 -16.69 -23.79
C LEU A 302 -8.20 -17.78 -24.40
N VAL A 303 -8.72 -19.00 -24.56
CA VAL A 303 -8.00 -20.08 -25.25
C VAL A 303 -7.85 -19.73 -26.73
N ASN A 304 -8.93 -19.31 -27.40
CA ASN A 304 -8.89 -18.85 -28.79
C ASN A 304 -8.00 -17.61 -29.00
N PHE A 305 -7.79 -16.81 -27.95
CA PHE A 305 -6.88 -15.68 -27.96
C PHE A 305 -5.40 -16.09 -27.89
N GLY A 306 -5.09 -17.29 -27.39
CA GLY A 306 -3.73 -17.83 -27.35
C GLY A 306 -3.23 -18.29 -25.97
N PHE A 307 -4.11 -18.41 -24.96
CA PHE A 307 -3.72 -19.02 -23.70
C PHE A 307 -3.91 -20.54 -23.69
N GLU A 308 -3.04 -21.23 -22.98
CA GLU A 308 -3.22 -22.65 -22.67
C GLU A 308 -4.45 -22.84 -21.76
N SER A 309 -5.22 -23.90 -22.00
CA SER A 309 -6.43 -24.22 -21.23
C SER A 309 -6.12 -24.47 -19.76
N GLU A 310 -4.99 -25.12 -19.47
CA GLU A 310 -4.47 -25.36 -18.12
C GLU A 310 -4.19 -24.05 -17.38
N PHE A 311 -3.56 -23.07 -18.06
CA PHE A 311 -3.23 -21.78 -17.48
C PHE A 311 -4.50 -20.99 -17.09
N ILE A 312 -5.49 -20.96 -17.99
CA ILE A 312 -6.79 -20.34 -17.68
C ILE A 312 -7.55 -21.10 -16.59
N GLY A 313 -7.40 -22.42 -16.50
CA GLY A 313 -7.93 -23.24 -15.42
C GLY A 313 -7.40 -22.84 -14.03
N ARG A 314 -6.17 -22.32 -13.96
CA ARG A 314 -5.57 -21.79 -12.71
C ARG A 314 -5.98 -20.35 -12.38
N LEU A 315 -6.80 -19.70 -13.22
CA LEU A 315 -7.29 -18.33 -13.04
C LEU A 315 -8.84 -18.27 -12.98
N PRO A 316 -9.47 -18.84 -11.93
CA PRO A 316 -10.93 -18.97 -11.88
C PRO A 316 -11.66 -17.64 -11.67
N VAL A 317 -11.00 -16.63 -11.09
CA VAL A 317 -11.61 -15.33 -10.83
C VAL A 317 -11.28 -14.37 -11.96
N ARG A 318 -12.32 -13.84 -12.62
CA ARG A 318 -12.19 -12.77 -13.62
C ARG A 318 -12.64 -11.44 -13.05
N CYS A 319 -11.82 -10.42 -13.19
CA CYS A 319 -12.10 -9.06 -12.76
C CYS A 319 -11.96 -8.13 -13.96
N ILE A 320 -13.08 -7.56 -14.44
CA ILE A 320 -13.05 -6.58 -15.54
C ILE A 320 -13.11 -5.18 -14.95
N LEU A 321 -12.19 -4.32 -15.39
CA LEU A 321 -12.13 -2.91 -15.03
C LEU A 321 -12.69 -2.07 -16.18
N ASP A 322 -13.44 -1.04 -15.82
CA ASP A 322 -14.09 -0.14 -16.75
C ASP A 322 -13.14 0.91 -17.34
N THR A 323 -13.43 1.36 -18.56
CA THR A 323 -12.78 2.52 -19.17
C THR A 323 -13.10 3.80 -18.40
N LEU A 324 -12.14 4.73 -18.37
CA LEU A 324 -12.28 6.04 -17.74
C LEU A 324 -12.80 7.08 -18.75
N THR A 325 -13.78 7.88 -18.35
CA THR A 325 -14.25 9.05 -19.09
C THR A 325 -13.48 10.30 -18.64
N GLN A 326 -13.63 11.41 -19.36
CA GLN A 326 -13.09 12.71 -18.94
C GLN A 326 -13.59 13.11 -17.53
N GLU A 327 -14.86 12.87 -17.23
CA GLU A 327 -15.43 13.14 -15.90
C GLU A 327 -14.80 12.25 -14.81
N ASP A 328 -14.49 10.99 -15.13
CA ASP A 328 -13.78 10.10 -14.22
C ASP A 328 -12.36 10.61 -13.95
N LEU A 329 -11.64 11.08 -14.98
CA LEU A 329 -10.29 11.66 -14.85
C LEU A 329 -10.29 12.94 -14.00
N TYR A 330 -11.27 13.82 -14.20
CA TYR A 330 -11.47 15.00 -13.36
C TYR A 330 -11.77 14.60 -11.91
N SER A 331 -12.63 13.59 -11.71
CA SER A 331 -12.94 13.07 -10.38
C SER A 331 -11.70 12.50 -9.71
N ILE A 332 -10.82 11.81 -10.45
CA ILE A 332 -9.53 11.32 -9.96
C ILE A 332 -8.67 12.48 -9.45
N LEU A 333 -8.48 13.54 -10.26
CA LEU A 333 -7.68 14.71 -9.85
C LEU A 333 -8.25 15.43 -8.63
N LYS A 334 -9.58 15.47 -8.51
CA LYS A 334 -10.27 16.16 -7.40
C LYS A 334 -10.16 15.40 -6.07
N MET A 335 -9.83 14.10 -6.10
CA MET A 335 -9.70 13.32 -4.86
C MET A 335 -8.60 13.90 -3.95
N PRO A 336 -8.85 14.04 -2.64
CA PRO A 336 -7.85 14.60 -1.73
C PRO A 336 -6.54 13.81 -1.68
N ASN A 337 -6.64 12.47 -1.70
CA ASN A 337 -5.49 11.57 -1.67
C ASN A 337 -4.96 11.25 -3.08
N ASN A 338 -5.18 12.15 -4.05
CA ASN A 338 -4.66 11.96 -5.40
C ASN A 338 -3.12 12.08 -5.39
N PRO A 339 -2.36 11.04 -5.78
CA PRO A 339 -0.91 11.09 -5.73
C PRO A 339 -0.28 12.12 -6.69
N VAL A 340 -0.92 12.41 -7.83
CA VAL A 340 -0.39 13.35 -8.83
C VAL A 340 -0.45 14.79 -8.30
N ILE A 341 -1.60 15.18 -7.73
CA ILE A 341 -1.75 16.50 -7.11
C ILE A 341 -0.89 16.63 -5.85
N LEU A 342 -0.84 15.60 -5.01
CA LEU A 342 -0.01 15.61 -3.80
C LEU A 342 1.48 15.67 -4.14
N SER A 343 1.94 14.93 -5.16
CA SER A 343 3.33 15.00 -5.63
C SER A 343 3.68 16.41 -6.08
N LYS A 344 2.84 17.05 -6.89
CA LYS A 344 3.10 18.44 -7.32
C LYS A 344 3.03 19.45 -6.19
N ARG A 345 2.15 19.24 -5.20
CA ARG A 345 2.17 20.05 -3.98
C ARG A 345 3.49 19.89 -3.22
N LEU A 346 4.04 18.68 -3.13
CA LEU A 346 5.35 18.44 -2.51
C LEU A 346 6.49 19.11 -3.29
N ASP A 347 6.49 19.00 -4.62
CA ASP A 347 7.54 19.57 -5.48
C ASP A 347 7.64 21.09 -5.29
N PHE A 348 6.52 21.81 -5.30
CA PHE A 348 6.50 23.25 -5.03
C PHE A 348 6.79 23.60 -3.57
N ASN A 349 6.27 22.80 -2.62
CA ASN A 349 6.51 23.02 -1.20
C ASN A 349 7.97 22.80 -0.80
N ALA A 350 8.76 22.03 -1.57
CA ALA A 350 10.21 21.91 -1.39
C ALA A 350 10.96 23.23 -1.63
N TYR A 351 10.34 24.16 -2.35
CA TYR A 351 10.81 25.54 -2.56
C TYR A 351 10.01 26.57 -1.74
N ASP A 352 9.32 26.13 -0.69
CA ASP A 352 8.44 26.95 0.16
C ASP A 352 7.27 27.63 -0.59
N ILE A 353 6.91 27.10 -1.77
CA ILE A 353 5.79 27.59 -2.59
C ILE A 353 4.55 26.74 -2.32
N LYS A 354 3.50 27.37 -1.79
CA LYS A 354 2.20 26.72 -1.61
C LYS A 354 1.40 26.80 -2.90
N ILE A 355 1.22 25.66 -3.58
CA ILE A 355 0.39 25.55 -4.79
C ILE A 355 -1.04 25.10 -4.48
N ILE A 356 -2.02 25.69 -5.17
CA ILE A 356 -3.42 25.27 -5.14
C ILE A 356 -4.06 25.24 -6.52
N PHE A 357 -4.89 24.22 -6.78
CA PHE A 357 -5.56 24.03 -8.06
C PHE A 357 -7.03 24.42 -7.97
N THR A 358 -7.50 25.23 -8.92
CA THR A 358 -8.92 25.54 -9.04
C THR A 358 -9.71 24.42 -9.73
N ASP A 359 -11.01 24.33 -9.44
CA ASP A 359 -11.90 23.31 -10.02
C ASP A 359 -11.91 23.33 -11.56
N GLU A 360 -11.86 24.53 -12.15
CA GLU A 360 -11.80 24.72 -13.60
C GLU A 360 -10.46 24.24 -14.19
N ALA A 361 -9.35 24.48 -13.50
CA ALA A 361 -8.04 24.01 -13.93
C ALA A 361 -7.99 22.48 -13.96
N LEU A 362 -8.52 21.81 -12.93
CA LEU A 362 -8.60 20.35 -12.89
C LEU A 362 -9.42 19.78 -14.06
N LYS A 363 -10.51 20.44 -14.46
CA LYS A 363 -11.31 20.02 -15.64
C LYS A 363 -10.53 20.13 -16.94
N ILE A 364 -9.73 21.18 -17.11
CA ILE A 364 -8.90 21.36 -18.30
C ILE A 364 -7.80 20.32 -18.37
N ILE A 365 -7.10 20.06 -17.25
CA ILE A 365 -6.07 19.03 -17.17
C ILE A 365 -6.68 17.66 -17.50
N ALA A 366 -7.84 17.32 -16.92
CA ALA A 366 -8.54 16.09 -17.22
C ALA A 366 -8.97 15.98 -18.69
N LYS A 367 -9.34 17.10 -19.33
CA LYS A 367 -9.64 17.15 -20.76
C LYS A 367 -8.40 16.82 -21.60
N ARG A 368 -7.27 17.48 -21.34
CA ARG A 368 -5.99 17.23 -22.04
C ARG A 368 -5.57 15.76 -21.92
N ALA A 369 -5.59 15.22 -20.69
CA ALA A 369 -5.26 13.82 -20.45
C ALA A 369 -6.22 12.83 -21.14
N TYR A 370 -7.51 13.18 -21.30
CA TYR A 370 -8.46 12.36 -22.04
C TYR A 370 -8.15 12.31 -23.54
N GLU A 371 -7.75 13.45 -24.12
CA GLU A 371 -7.39 13.58 -25.54
C GLU A 371 -6.14 12.75 -25.90
N GLU A 372 -5.22 12.54 -24.95
CA GLU A 372 -4.04 11.67 -25.13
C GLU A 372 -4.37 10.17 -25.23
N ASN A 373 -5.58 9.73 -24.83
CA ASN A 373 -6.00 8.32 -24.86
C ASN A 373 -5.11 7.33 -24.06
N THR A 374 -4.36 7.80 -23.07
CA THR A 374 -3.47 6.96 -22.23
C THR A 374 -4.09 6.61 -20.86
N GLY A 375 -5.35 7.01 -20.63
CA GLY A 375 -6.07 6.82 -19.36
C GLY A 375 -5.52 7.73 -18.25
N ALA A 376 -5.57 7.28 -16.99
CA ALA A 376 -5.07 8.06 -15.86
C ALA A 376 -3.55 8.26 -15.86
N ARG A 377 -2.78 7.56 -16.71
CA ARG A 377 -1.34 7.81 -16.88
C ARG A 377 -1.09 9.18 -17.54
N GLY A 378 -1.96 9.61 -18.45
CA GLY A 378 -1.88 10.92 -19.09
C GLY A 378 -2.12 12.10 -18.15
N LEU A 379 -2.68 11.86 -16.96
CA LEU A 379 -2.84 12.92 -15.96
C LEU A 379 -1.50 13.48 -15.49
N VAL A 380 -0.48 12.63 -15.39
CA VAL A 380 0.88 13.06 -15.00
C VAL A 380 1.43 13.94 -16.13
N SER A 381 1.47 13.42 -17.36
CA SER A 381 1.96 14.14 -18.54
C SER A 381 1.27 15.50 -18.73
N ALA A 382 -0.07 15.54 -18.64
CA ALA A 382 -0.84 16.77 -18.79
C ALA A 382 -0.56 17.82 -17.70
N ILE A 383 -0.16 17.40 -16.49
CA ILE A 383 0.21 18.30 -15.40
C ILE A 383 1.66 18.78 -15.56
N GLU A 384 2.59 17.87 -15.86
CA GLU A 384 3.99 18.20 -16.12
C GLU A 384 4.11 19.26 -17.21
N GLU A 385 3.45 19.03 -18.36
CA GLU A 385 3.46 19.98 -19.48
C GLU A 385 2.85 21.34 -19.10
N ALA A 386 1.79 21.33 -18.29
CA ALA A 386 1.10 22.54 -17.89
C ALA A 386 1.91 23.41 -16.90
N LEU A 387 2.78 22.81 -16.09
CA LEU A 387 3.47 23.49 -14.99
C LEU A 387 4.97 23.70 -15.24
N LEU A 388 5.57 23.07 -16.26
CA LEU A 388 7.01 23.10 -16.54
C LEU A 388 7.61 24.52 -16.52
N ASP A 389 7.00 25.47 -17.25
CA ASP A 389 7.47 26.87 -17.31
C ASP A 389 7.47 27.55 -15.93
N PHE A 390 6.54 27.17 -15.05
CA PHE A 390 6.42 27.71 -13.70
C PHE A 390 7.38 27.03 -12.73
N GLU A 391 7.59 25.73 -12.87
CA GLU A 391 8.57 24.96 -12.09
C GLU A 391 9.99 25.43 -12.35
N GLU A 392 10.32 25.82 -13.60
CA GLU A 392 11.63 26.37 -13.95
C GLU A 392 11.89 27.72 -13.28
N LYS A 393 10.89 28.61 -13.26
CA LYS A 393 11.09 30.04 -12.95
C LYS A 393 10.65 30.46 -11.57
N LEU A 394 9.53 29.95 -11.05
CA LEU A 394 8.99 30.40 -9.76
C LEU A 394 9.94 30.17 -8.58
N PRO A 395 10.71 29.06 -8.48
CA PRO A 395 11.67 28.86 -7.39
C PRO A 395 12.77 29.93 -7.32
N SER A 396 13.06 30.62 -8.43
CA SER A 396 14.05 31.70 -8.47
C SER A 396 13.52 33.05 -7.97
N HIS A 397 12.27 33.11 -7.51
CA HIS A 397 11.60 34.33 -7.08
C HIS A 397 10.94 34.16 -5.70
N ASP A 398 10.89 35.25 -4.91
CA ASP A 398 10.27 35.29 -3.58
C ASP A 398 8.72 35.23 -3.64
N LEU A 399 8.17 34.12 -4.13
CA LEU A 399 6.73 33.91 -4.26
C LEU A 399 6.28 32.69 -3.44
N LEU A 400 5.58 32.95 -2.33
CA LEU A 400 5.16 31.90 -1.38
C LEU A 400 3.86 31.18 -1.78
N LYS A 401 3.06 31.77 -2.69
CA LYS A 401 1.69 31.32 -3.00
C LYS A 401 1.46 31.27 -4.50
N PHE A 402 1.08 30.11 -5.02
CA PHE A 402 0.79 29.91 -6.44
C PHE A 402 -0.58 29.26 -6.64
N THR A 403 -1.41 29.81 -7.53
CA THR A 403 -2.75 29.27 -7.83
C THR A 403 -2.85 28.89 -9.29
N VAL A 404 -3.10 27.62 -9.58
CA VAL A 404 -3.34 27.11 -10.93
C VAL A 404 -4.79 27.37 -11.32
N THR A 405 -4.98 28.29 -12.25
CA THR A 405 -6.27 28.72 -12.78
C THR A 405 -6.44 28.30 -14.23
N LYS A 406 -7.68 28.32 -14.73
CA LYS A 406 -7.96 28.18 -16.16
C LYS A 406 -7.10 29.12 -17.03
N LYS A 407 -6.97 30.39 -16.63
CA LYS A 407 -6.18 31.39 -17.36
C LYS A 407 -4.71 31.01 -17.49
N ILE A 408 -4.12 30.45 -16.43
CA ILE A 408 -2.72 30.00 -16.44
C ILE A 408 -2.51 28.84 -17.42
N LEU A 409 -3.49 27.94 -17.51
CA LEU A 409 -3.42 26.82 -18.44
C LEU A 409 -3.61 27.25 -19.90
N GLU A 410 -4.39 28.30 -20.16
CA GLU A 410 -4.67 28.83 -21.51
C GLU A 410 -3.57 29.78 -22.01
N ASP A 411 -2.99 30.61 -21.13
CA ASP A 411 -1.87 31.52 -21.43
C ASP A 411 -0.80 31.45 -20.33
N PRO A 412 0.09 30.43 -20.37
CA PRO A 412 1.15 30.25 -19.39
C PRO A 412 2.16 31.41 -19.39
N LYS A 413 2.61 31.81 -20.59
CA LYS A 413 3.68 32.81 -20.75
C LYS A 413 3.25 34.20 -20.29
N GLY A 414 2.04 34.64 -20.66
CA GLY A 414 1.51 35.93 -20.21
C GLY A 414 1.33 35.99 -18.70
N CYS A 415 0.75 34.95 -18.11
CA CYS A 415 0.56 34.88 -16.65
C CYS A 415 1.90 34.82 -15.90
N LEU A 416 2.88 34.09 -16.41
CA LEU A 416 4.22 34.03 -15.83
C LEU A 416 4.88 35.41 -15.81
N ILE A 417 4.83 36.16 -16.91
CA ILE A 417 5.35 37.55 -16.95
C ILE A 417 4.62 38.43 -15.91
N ASP A 418 3.30 38.28 -15.76
CA ASP A 418 2.52 39.00 -14.75
C ASP A 418 2.96 38.66 -13.32
N PHE A 419 3.25 37.38 -13.03
CA PHE A 419 3.79 36.93 -11.73
C PHE A 419 5.17 37.53 -11.45
N LEU A 420 6.08 37.44 -12.42
CA LEU A 420 7.45 37.94 -12.29
C LEU A 420 7.51 39.47 -12.14
N ALA A 421 6.65 40.19 -12.84
CA ALA A 421 6.61 41.64 -12.79
C ALA A 421 5.90 42.21 -11.54
N LYS A 422 5.31 41.36 -10.68
CA LYS A 422 4.50 41.73 -9.49
C LYS A 422 3.38 42.75 -9.76
N LYS A 423 2.98 42.99 -11.02
CA LYS A 423 2.01 44.02 -11.42
C LYS A 423 0.62 43.83 -10.81
N ASN A 424 0.24 42.57 -10.57
CA ASN A 424 -1.10 42.17 -10.11
C ASN A 424 -1.06 41.34 -8.82
N ALA A 425 -0.08 41.56 -7.94
CA ALA A 425 0.13 40.74 -6.73
C ALA A 425 -1.14 40.60 -5.87
N LEU A 426 -1.84 41.71 -5.61
CA LEU A 426 -3.05 41.72 -4.77
C LEU A 426 -4.21 40.91 -5.39
N LYS A 427 -4.30 40.90 -6.73
CA LYS A 427 -5.30 40.11 -7.47
C LYS A 427 -5.00 38.62 -7.33
N TRP A 428 -3.74 38.22 -7.49
CA TRP A 428 -3.33 36.83 -7.36
C TRP A 428 -3.48 36.32 -5.93
N GLU A 429 -3.20 37.16 -4.94
CA GLU A 429 -3.44 36.82 -3.53
C GLU A 429 -4.94 36.61 -3.24
N ASN A 430 -5.82 37.49 -3.71
CA ASN A 430 -7.26 37.31 -3.56
C ASN A 430 -7.77 36.03 -4.26
N ILE A 431 -7.22 35.70 -5.43
CA ILE A 431 -7.54 34.45 -6.14
C ILE A 431 -7.08 33.23 -5.33
N TYR A 432 -5.89 33.30 -4.73
CA TYR A 432 -5.34 32.25 -3.88
C TYR A 432 -6.20 32.01 -2.65
N GLU A 433 -6.51 33.06 -1.87
CA GLU A 433 -7.33 32.95 -0.66
C GLU A 433 -8.72 32.38 -0.97
N LYS A 434 -9.34 32.82 -2.08
CA LYS A 434 -10.63 32.27 -2.53
C LYS A 434 -10.53 30.80 -2.92
N ALA A 435 -9.46 30.41 -3.62
CA ALA A 435 -9.23 29.01 -3.99
C ALA A 435 -8.97 28.13 -2.75
N LEU A 436 -8.23 28.66 -1.77
CA LEU A 436 -7.92 27.99 -0.51
C LEU A 436 -9.17 27.75 0.32
N LEU A 437 -10.03 28.77 0.44
CA LEU A 437 -11.31 28.64 1.14
C LEU A 437 -12.19 27.56 0.48
N ASN A 438 -12.36 27.63 -0.84
CA ASN A 438 -13.15 26.64 -1.58
C ASN A 438 -12.60 25.22 -1.42
N TYR A 439 -11.26 25.07 -1.41
CA TYR A 439 -10.64 23.77 -1.21
C TYR A 439 -10.83 23.27 0.22
N LYS A 440 -10.66 24.13 1.23
CA LYS A 440 -10.92 23.80 2.64
C LYS A 440 -12.36 23.34 2.85
N ASP A 441 -13.33 24.05 2.29
CA ASP A 441 -14.75 23.70 2.37
C ASP A 441 -15.04 22.35 1.71
N TYR A 442 -14.42 22.10 0.55
CA TYR A 442 -14.52 20.82 -0.14
C TYR A 442 -13.95 19.67 0.72
N ILE A 443 -12.77 19.85 1.33
CA ILE A 443 -12.15 18.84 2.19
C ILE A 443 -12.97 18.61 3.46
N SER A 444 -13.45 19.67 4.12
CA SER A 444 -14.31 19.53 5.30
C SER A 444 -15.58 18.75 4.96
N LYS A 445 -16.24 19.08 3.85
CA LYS A 445 -17.42 18.35 3.37
C LYS A 445 -17.09 16.88 3.08
N TYR A 446 -15.98 16.61 2.40
CA TYR A 446 -15.53 15.25 2.11
C TYR A 446 -15.32 14.43 3.39
N ILE A 447 -14.69 15.01 4.42
CA ILE A 447 -14.47 14.33 5.70
C ILE A 447 -15.81 14.09 6.41
N ASN A 448 -16.71 15.07 6.42
CA ASN A 448 -18.03 14.94 7.04
C ASN A 448 -18.91 13.88 6.35
N ASP A 449 -18.93 13.84 5.01
CA ASP A 449 -19.65 12.83 4.23
C ASP A 449 -19.15 11.41 4.54
N ASN A 450 -17.86 11.27 4.87
CA ASN A 450 -17.21 10.00 5.21
C ASN A 450 -17.02 9.78 6.72
N LYS A 451 -17.60 10.63 7.59
CA LYS A 451 -17.31 10.63 9.03
C LYS A 451 -17.51 9.29 9.70
N LYS A 452 -18.55 8.54 9.34
CA LYS A 452 -18.84 7.23 9.96
C LYS A 452 -17.69 6.25 9.74
N ILE A 453 -17.11 6.26 8.54
CA ILE A 453 -16.01 5.37 8.17
C ILE A 453 -14.74 5.78 8.91
N PHE A 454 -14.42 7.07 8.90
CA PHE A 454 -13.25 7.60 9.59
C PHE A 454 -13.34 7.42 11.11
N SER A 455 -14.48 7.69 11.73
CA SER A 455 -14.67 7.52 13.17
C SER A 455 -14.45 6.09 13.63
N ILE A 456 -15.00 5.11 12.90
CA ILE A 456 -14.80 3.69 13.23
C ILE A 456 -13.34 3.29 13.04
N ARG A 457 -12.70 3.75 11.97
CA ARG A 457 -11.32 3.37 11.63
C ARG A 457 -10.30 3.93 12.61
N HIS A 458 -10.45 5.20 12.99
CA HIS A 458 -9.51 5.86 13.90
C HIS A 458 -9.93 5.72 15.37
N GLY A 459 -11.16 5.28 15.66
CA GLY A 459 -11.68 5.22 17.02
C GLY A 459 -11.88 6.60 17.64
N LEU A 460 -12.17 7.60 16.81
CA LEU A 460 -12.34 9.00 17.21
C LEU A 460 -13.72 9.48 16.77
N THR A 461 -14.50 10.06 17.67
CA THR A 461 -15.75 10.72 17.29
C THR A 461 -15.43 12.00 16.52
N LEU A 462 -15.84 12.08 15.25
CA LEU A 462 -15.64 13.28 14.43
C LEU A 462 -16.83 14.23 14.59
N SER A 463 -16.65 15.28 15.40
CA SER A 463 -17.52 16.46 15.43
C SER A 463 -17.27 17.34 14.20
N GLN A 464 -18.17 18.30 13.94
CA GLN A 464 -17.98 19.25 12.85
C GLN A 464 -16.68 20.06 13.01
N ILE A 465 -16.37 20.47 14.25
CA ILE A 465 -15.13 21.19 14.57
C ILE A 465 -13.91 20.33 14.25
N ARG A 466 -13.89 19.05 14.65
CA ARG A 466 -12.80 18.14 14.33
C ARG A 466 -12.62 17.94 12.82
N CYS A 467 -13.72 17.87 12.05
CA CYS A 467 -13.67 17.82 10.59
C CYS A 467 -13.02 19.09 10.01
N ASP A 468 -13.42 20.26 10.47
CA ASP A 468 -12.90 21.55 10.01
C ASP A 468 -11.41 21.73 10.37
N MET A 469 -11.02 21.30 11.57
CA MET A 469 -9.61 21.30 12.01
C MET A 469 -8.76 20.31 11.22
N THR A 470 -9.30 19.13 10.90
CA THR A 470 -8.63 18.17 10.03
C THR A 470 -8.42 18.77 8.63
N ALA A 471 -9.46 19.41 8.07
CA ALA A 471 -9.38 20.04 6.76
C ALA A 471 -8.36 21.19 6.75
N LEU A 472 -8.32 22.01 7.80
CA LEU A 472 -7.34 23.08 7.96
C LEU A 472 -5.91 22.53 8.01
N TYR A 473 -5.68 21.49 8.82
CA TYR A 473 -4.35 20.88 8.96
C TYR A 473 -3.89 20.24 7.64
N PHE A 474 -4.79 19.58 6.91
CA PHE A 474 -4.53 19.00 5.59
C PHE A 474 -4.28 20.06 4.49
N CYS A 475 -4.94 21.21 4.55
CA CYS A 475 -4.69 22.28 3.58
C CYS A 475 -3.32 22.92 3.81
N ASN A 476 -2.91 23.04 5.07
CA ASN A 476 -1.65 23.67 5.45
C ASN A 476 -0.41 22.77 5.27
N ASN A 477 -0.60 21.45 5.29
CA ASN A 477 0.50 20.49 5.18
C ASN A 477 0.26 19.52 4.02
N VAL A 478 1.29 19.18 3.26
CA VAL A 478 1.15 18.22 2.15
C VAL A 478 1.26 16.80 2.69
N MET A 479 0.13 16.13 2.86
CA MET A 479 0.01 14.77 3.41
C MET A 479 -1.27 14.08 2.93
N GLU A 480 -1.48 12.81 3.30
CA GLU A 480 -2.77 12.12 3.07
C GLU A 480 -3.79 12.52 4.16
N ILE A 481 -5.10 12.43 3.85
CA ILE A 481 -6.17 12.72 4.84
C ILE A 481 -6.05 11.84 6.09
N GLU A 482 -5.66 10.57 5.92
CA GLU A 482 -5.51 9.65 7.06
C GLU A 482 -4.43 10.13 8.03
N ASP A 483 -3.36 10.74 7.54
CA ASP A 483 -2.28 11.29 8.38
C ASP A 483 -2.76 12.53 9.15
N ALA A 484 -3.56 13.39 8.51
CA ALA A 484 -4.19 14.52 9.17
C ALA A 484 -5.14 14.04 10.30
N LEU A 485 -5.99 13.05 10.03
CA LEU A 485 -6.88 12.46 11.04
C LEU A 485 -6.10 11.83 12.20
N ASN A 486 -5.01 11.12 11.89
CA ASN A 486 -4.13 10.54 12.92
C ASN A 486 -3.48 11.61 13.78
N LYS A 487 -3.14 12.78 13.22
CA LYS A 487 -2.63 13.91 14.01
C LYS A 487 -3.70 14.44 14.96
N ILE A 488 -4.93 14.66 14.50
CA ILE A 488 -6.05 15.09 15.38
C ILE A 488 -6.28 14.06 16.49
N LYS A 489 -6.27 12.77 16.16
CA LYS A 489 -6.40 11.70 17.13
C LYS A 489 -5.29 11.76 18.19
N LYS A 490 -4.03 11.94 17.80
CA LYS A 490 -2.92 12.07 18.76
C LYS A 490 -3.13 13.24 19.71
N VAL A 491 -3.62 14.38 19.23
CA VAL A 491 -3.94 15.54 20.08
C VAL A 491 -5.08 15.21 21.05
N HIS A 492 -6.15 14.56 20.56
CA HIS A 492 -7.24 14.09 21.40
C HIS A 492 -6.74 13.13 22.51
N ASP A 493 -5.90 12.16 22.15
CA ASP A 493 -5.33 11.19 23.09
C ASP A 493 -4.43 11.90 24.13
N SER A 494 -3.64 12.89 23.72
CA SER A 494 -2.86 13.74 24.64
C SER A 494 -3.73 14.54 25.60
N ILE A 495 -4.89 15.05 25.18
CA ILE A 495 -5.85 15.72 26.09
C ILE A 495 -6.38 14.72 27.13
N LYS A 496 -6.60 13.46 26.76
CA LYS A 496 -6.97 12.41 27.72
C LYS A 496 -5.83 12.01 28.65
N GLU A 497 -4.58 12.07 28.19
CA GLU A 497 -3.41 11.90 29.07
C GLU A 497 -3.32 13.03 30.11
N ILE A 498 -3.65 14.28 29.74
CA ILE A 498 -3.71 15.42 30.66
C ILE A 498 -4.72 15.16 31.80
N GLU A 499 -5.90 14.61 31.51
CA GLU A 499 -6.89 14.23 32.56
C GLU A 499 -6.27 13.26 33.59
N ILE A 500 -5.50 12.28 33.12
CA ILE A 500 -4.83 11.28 33.97
C ILE A 500 -3.69 11.91 34.76
N GLU A 501 -2.92 12.83 34.16
CA GLU A 501 -1.80 13.50 34.80
C GLU A 501 -2.26 14.45 35.91
N VAL A 502 -3.35 15.19 35.69
CA VAL A 502 -3.95 16.05 36.73
C VAL A 502 -4.40 15.23 37.93
N LEU A 503 -4.99 14.06 37.69
CA LEU A 503 -5.37 13.15 38.77
C LEU A 503 -4.16 12.65 39.56
N LYS A 504 -3.05 12.30 38.90
CA LYS A 504 -1.84 11.80 39.57
C LYS A 504 -1.09 12.88 40.34
N SER A 505 -0.91 14.05 39.73
CA SER A 505 -0.06 15.12 40.26
C SER A 505 -0.79 15.98 41.29
N TYR A 506 -2.08 16.22 41.09
CA TYR A 506 -2.87 17.16 41.90
C TYR A 506 -4.01 16.49 42.67
N ASN A 507 -4.23 15.18 42.49
CA ASN A 507 -5.33 14.42 43.09
C ASN A 507 -6.71 15.02 42.78
N LEU A 508 -6.86 15.61 41.59
CA LEU A 508 -8.11 16.19 41.09
C LEU A 508 -8.63 15.35 39.92
N ASN A 509 -9.85 14.83 40.02
CA ASN A 509 -10.47 14.06 38.93
C ASN A 509 -11.24 15.01 38.00
N ILE A 510 -10.55 15.48 36.96
CA ILE A 510 -11.12 16.38 35.95
C ILE A 510 -11.44 15.60 34.68
N ILE A 511 -12.59 15.89 34.08
CA ILE A 511 -12.99 15.35 32.79
C ILE A 511 -13.41 16.48 31.87
N PHE A 512 -12.78 16.56 30.70
CA PHE A 512 -13.20 17.50 29.66
C PHE A 512 -14.44 16.97 28.95
N GLU A 513 -15.42 17.85 28.81
CA GLU A 513 -16.57 17.64 27.95
C GLU A 513 -16.15 17.73 26.47
N GLU A 514 -16.96 17.20 25.56
CA GLU A 514 -16.60 17.12 24.13
C GLU A 514 -16.36 18.50 23.48
N ASP A 515 -17.08 19.52 23.92
CA ASP A 515 -16.91 20.91 23.47
C ASP A 515 -15.60 21.55 23.97
N ALA A 516 -15.18 21.21 25.19
CA ALA A 516 -13.90 21.59 25.76
C ALA A 516 -12.73 20.91 25.04
N ILE A 517 -12.86 19.61 24.74
CA ILE A 517 -11.89 18.85 23.95
C ILE A 517 -11.73 19.49 22.58
N ASP A 518 -12.83 19.83 21.90
CA ASP A 518 -12.80 20.47 20.59
C ASP A 518 -12.09 21.84 20.64
N PHE A 519 -12.35 22.64 21.68
CA PHE A 519 -11.66 23.91 21.90
C PHE A 519 -10.15 23.72 22.15
N LEU A 520 -9.77 22.74 22.97
CA LEU A 520 -8.36 22.45 23.22
C LEU A 520 -7.64 21.98 21.94
N ILE A 521 -8.27 21.11 21.15
CA ILE A 521 -7.73 20.69 19.84
C ILE A 521 -7.46 21.90 18.94
N GLU A 522 -8.38 22.86 18.91
CA GLU A 522 -8.20 24.11 18.17
C GLU A 522 -6.98 24.90 18.66
N GLN A 523 -6.79 24.99 19.98
CA GLN A 523 -5.62 25.65 20.58
C GLN A 523 -4.30 24.94 20.25
N PHE A 524 -4.28 23.60 20.31
CA PHE A 524 -3.10 22.81 19.96
C PHE A 524 -2.65 23.00 18.51
N ILE A 525 -3.60 23.10 17.58
CA ILE A 525 -3.29 23.14 16.14
C ILE A 525 -2.98 24.56 15.67
N ASN A 526 -3.74 25.57 16.12
CA ASN A 526 -3.57 26.94 15.67
C ASN A 526 -2.45 27.67 16.43
N HIS A 527 -2.28 27.37 17.72
CA HIS A 527 -1.35 28.10 18.60
C HIS A 527 -0.14 27.28 19.02
N ASN A 528 0.00 26.03 18.54
CA ASN A 528 1.06 25.11 18.96
C ASN A 528 1.18 24.97 20.48
N ALA A 529 0.04 25.05 21.19
CA ALA A 529 0.01 24.95 22.64
C ALA A 529 0.67 23.65 23.12
N THR A 530 1.41 23.70 24.22
CA THR A 530 2.04 22.51 24.80
C THR A 530 1.19 21.91 25.91
N ASN A 531 1.36 20.61 26.16
CA ASN A 531 0.68 19.93 27.28
C ASN A 531 0.97 20.65 28.61
N HIS A 532 2.21 21.11 28.80
CA HIS A 532 2.63 21.83 30.02
C HIS A 532 1.90 23.16 30.21
N GLU A 533 1.71 23.94 29.14
CA GLU A 533 0.98 25.22 29.23
C GLU A 533 -0.48 25.02 29.63
N ILE A 534 -1.13 24.00 29.08
CA ILE A 534 -2.52 23.68 29.41
C ILE A 534 -2.63 23.16 30.85
N LEU A 535 -1.72 22.28 31.26
CA LEU A 535 -1.64 21.78 32.64
C LEU A 535 -1.44 22.93 33.65
N SER A 536 -0.50 23.84 33.38
CA SER A 536 -0.25 25.01 34.24
C SER A 536 -1.50 25.86 34.35
N LYS A 537 -2.15 26.19 33.22
CA LYS A 537 -3.39 26.98 33.23
C LYS A 537 -4.51 26.32 34.02
N ILE A 538 -4.67 25.00 33.92
CA ILE A 538 -5.69 24.28 34.69
C ILE A 538 -5.38 24.34 36.18
N TYR A 539 -4.11 24.14 36.56
CA TYR A 539 -3.68 24.23 37.95
C TYR A 539 -3.95 25.62 38.53
N ASP A 540 -3.44 26.67 37.86
CA ASP A 540 -3.54 28.05 38.33
C ASP A 540 -5.00 28.49 38.48
N ASN A 541 -5.86 28.05 37.57
CA ASN A 541 -7.25 28.52 37.51
C ASN A 541 -8.21 27.73 38.42
N TYR A 542 -7.99 26.43 38.64
CA TYR A 542 -8.99 25.58 39.29
C TYR A 542 -8.52 24.88 40.56
N TYR A 543 -7.22 24.79 40.82
CA TYR A 543 -6.71 23.97 41.93
C TYR A 543 -7.32 24.37 43.28
N ASN A 544 -7.29 25.66 43.60
CA ASN A 544 -7.82 26.17 44.87
C ASN A 544 -9.35 26.00 44.97
N GLY A 545 -10.07 26.31 43.88
CA GLY A 545 -11.53 26.24 43.85
C GLY A 545 -12.08 24.82 43.95
N PHE A 546 -11.49 23.87 43.22
CA PHE A 546 -11.92 22.48 43.27
C PHE A 546 -11.55 21.80 44.59
N ASN A 547 -10.40 22.13 45.19
CA ASN A 547 -10.07 21.64 46.53
C ASN A 547 -11.06 22.15 47.59
N LEU A 548 -11.48 23.42 47.52
CA LEU A 548 -12.48 23.97 48.43
C LEU A 548 -13.82 23.22 48.32
N ILE A 549 -14.29 22.97 47.10
CA ILE A 549 -15.53 22.20 46.86
C ILE A 549 -15.38 20.77 47.38
N ARG A 550 -14.24 20.12 47.11
CA ARG A 550 -13.96 18.75 47.55
C ARG A 550 -14.00 18.64 49.07
N GLU A 551 -13.39 19.57 49.80
CA GLU A 551 -13.40 19.58 51.27
C GLU A 551 -14.80 19.82 51.86
N LYS A 552 -15.62 20.66 51.22
CA LYS A 552 -16.95 21.03 51.74
C LYS A 552 -18.06 20.05 51.37
N THR A 553 -17.97 19.41 50.21
CA THR A 553 -19.08 18.60 49.65
C THR A 553 -18.73 17.12 49.50
N GLY A 554 -17.44 16.75 49.58
CA GLY A 554 -16.95 15.39 49.31
C GLY A 554 -16.92 15.02 47.83
N LYS A 555 -17.26 15.95 46.92
CA LYS A 555 -17.26 15.71 45.48
C LYS A 555 -15.84 15.67 44.93
N ASP A 556 -15.49 14.59 44.23
CA ASP A 556 -14.15 14.32 43.74
C ASP A 556 -13.99 14.53 42.23
N ARG A 557 -15.10 14.49 41.48
CA ARG A 557 -15.15 14.54 40.02
C ARG A 557 -15.73 15.84 39.50
N PHE A 558 -14.97 16.53 38.65
CA PHE A 558 -15.29 17.82 38.05
C PHE A 558 -15.33 17.72 36.53
N PHE A 559 -16.31 18.38 35.91
CA PHE A 559 -16.43 18.45 34.45
C PHE A 559 -16.02 19.86 33.99
N LEU A 560 -15.25 19.94 32.91
CA LEU A 560 -14.86 21.21 32.29
C LEU A 560 -15.46 21.30 30.89
N SER A 561 -16.34 22.27 30.69
CA SER A 561 -16.91 22.64 29.39
C SER A 561 -16.06 23.70 28.70
N LYS A 562 -16.38 24.03 27.45
CA LYS A 562 -15.71 25.12 26.72
C LYS A 562 -15.80 26.44 27.48
N ASN A 563 -16.97 26.75 28.05
CA ASN A 563 -17.17 27.98 28.81
C ASN A 563 -16.28 28.03 30.05
N ALA A 564 -16.06 26.90 30.72
CA ALA A 564 -15.13 26.84 31.83
C ALA A 564 -13.74 27.29 31.38
N LEU A 565 -13.23 26.75 30.27
CA LEU A 565 -11.88 27.07 29.77
C LEU A 565 -11.69 28.52 29.30
N ILE A 566 -12.77 29.20 28.89
CA ILE A 566 -12.73 30.59 28.42
C ILE A 566 -12.93 31.58 29.58
N ASP A 567 -13.92 31.32 30.44
CA ASP A 567 -14.27 32.16 31.59
C ASP A 567 -14.30 31.30 32.87
N ASN A 568 -13.10 31.06 33.37
CA ASN A 568 -12.81 30.22 34.53
C ASN A 568 -13.39 30.78 35.83
N GLU A 569 -13.31 32.09 36.05
CA GLU A 569 -13.77 32.76 37.26
C GLU A 569 -15.29 32.68 37.40
N THR A 570 -16.04 33.02 36.34
CA THR A 570 -17.50 32.97 36.36
C THR A 570 -17.98 31.53 36.55
N TYR A 571 -17.39 30.58 35.81
CA TYR A 571 -17.72 29.16 35.95
C TYR A 571 -17.47 28.63 37.37
N LEU A 572 -16.32 28.95 37.97
CA LEU A 572 -15.96 28.48 39.30
C LEU A 572 -16.88 29.10 40.37
N ASN A 573 -17.21 30.39 40.25
CA ASN A 573 -18.13 31.07 41.16
C ASN A 573 -19.53 30.47 41.11
N ASP A 574 -20.05 30.17 39.92
CA ASP A 574 -21.36 29.53 39.76
C ASP A 574 -21.35 28.10 40.29
N LEU A 575 -20.26 27.35 40.08
CA LEU A 575 -20.09 26.00 40.62
C LEU A 575 -20.06 26.00 42.15
N ILE A 576 -19.31 26.93 42.77
CA ILE A 576 -19.26 27.11 44.22
C ILE A 576 -20.65 27.46 44.77
N ARG A 577 -21.36 28.39 44.14
CA ARG A 577 -22.74 28.76 44.53
C ARG A 577 -23.72 27.61 44.39
N LYS A 578 -23.51 26.70 43.45
CA LYS A 578 -24.43 25.57 43.26
C LYS A 578 -24.20 24.43 44.25
N GLU A 579 -22.97 24.27 44.73
CA GLU A 579 -22.56 23.10 45.52
C GLU A 579 -22.36 23.40 47.02
N ILE A 580 -22.05 24.65 47.39
CA ILE A 580 -21.74 25.06 48.78
C ILE A 580 -22.88 25.88 49.43
N THR A 581 -23.74 26.51 48.63
CA THR A 581 -25.00 27.13 49.10
C THR A 581 -26.16 26.17 48.94
#